data_AF-A0A382P586-F1
#
_entry.id   AF-A0A382P586-F1
#
_cell.length_a   1.000
_cell.length_b   1.000
_cell.length_c   1.000
_cell.angle_alpha   90.00
_cell.angle_beta   90.00
_cell.angle_gamma   90.00
#
_symmetry.space_group_name_H-M   'P 1'
#
loop_
_entity.id
_entity.type
_entity.pdbx_description
1 polymer ?
#
loop_
_entity_poly.entity_id
_entity_poly.type
_entity_poly.pdbx_seq_one_letter_code
_entity_poly.pdbx_strand_id
1 'polypeptide(L)'
;MKIFVSNTLNETERKKLLAEGLDDVFFLHKEFDEKDEPHEEFLESNICFGNVPPSWLPVNPNLEWIQLISVGFGEYLNLDWEKLSLQIRMTNLAGFFAEPVAQSMLAGLLAIYRGIDQLTLLKESVKWV
;
A
#
# COMPACT_ATOMS: atom_id res chain seq x y z
N MET A 1 -13.72 5.70 -16.22
CA MET A 1 -12.87 6.55 -15.34
C MET A 1 -11.41 6.18 -15.54
N LYS A 2 -10.44 7.07 -15.28
CA LYS A 2 -9.02 6.73 -15.36
C LYS A 2 -8.49 6.38 -13.98
N ILE A 3 -8.03 5.14 -13.81
CA ILE A 3 -7.61 4.57 -12.53
C ILE A 3 -6.12 4.22 -12.62
N PHE A 4 -5.32 4.93 -11.84
CA PHE A 4 -3.91 4.64 -11.66
C PHE A 4 -3.71 3.62 -10.53
N VAL A 5 -2.91 2.59 -10.76
CA VAL A 5 -2.63 1.54 -9.77
C VAL A 5 -1.12 1.44 -9.59
N SER A 6 -0.62 1.89 -8.43
CA SER A 6 0.79 1.75 -8.03
C SER A 6 0.94 0.60 -7.04
N ASN A 7 0.75 -0.63 -7.53
CA ASN A 7 0.93 -1.83 -6.74
C ASN A 7 1.35 -2.98 -7.66
N THR A 8 2.30 -3.79 -7.21
CA THR A 8 2.75 -4.97 -7.95
C THR A 8 1.70 -6.07 -7.89
N LEU A 9 0.83 -6.11 -8.91
CA LEU A 9 -0.16 -7.17 -9.09
C LEU A 9 0.44 -8.36 -9.83
N ASN A 10 0.14 -9.57 -9.38
CA ASN A 10 0.43 -10.78 -10.16
C ASN A 10 -0.58 -10.96 -11.31
N GLU A 11 -0.29 -11.88 -12.23
CA GLU A 11 -1.15 -12.17 -13.40
C GLU A 11 -2.59 -12.50 -13.05
N THR A 12 -2.82 -13.17 -11.91
CA THR A 12 -4.18 -13.55 -11.48
C THR A 12 -4.95 -12.34 -10.97
N GLU A 13 -4.31 -11.50 -10.16
CA GLU A 13 -4.88 -10.25 -9.64
C GLU A 13 -5.17 -9.28 -10.77
N ARG A 14 -4.23 -9.12 -11.71
CA ARG A 14 -4.39 -8.28 -12.90
C ARG A 14 -5.63 -8.70 -13.70
N LYS A 15 -5.79 -9.99 -13.96
CA LYS A 15 -6.97 -10.51 -14.67
C LYS A 15 -8.26 -10.27 -13.92
N LYS A 16 -8.27 -10.46 -12.60
CA LYS A 16 -9.45 -10.18 -11.77
C LYS A 16 -9.82 -8.70 -11.79
N LEU A 17 -8.86 -7.81 -11.60
CA LEU A 17 -9.08 -6.36 -11.61
C LEU A 17 -9.67 -5.90 -12.95
N LEU A 18 -9.09 -6.36 -14.06
CA LEU A 18 -9.56 -6.02 -15.41
C LEU A 18 -10.93 -6.64 -15.75
N ALA A 19 -11.33 -7.72 -15.08
CA ALA A 19 -12.64 -8.34 -15.27
C ALA A 19 -13.76 -7.64 -14.47
N GLU A 20 -13.43 -7.06 -13.32
CA GLU A 20 -14.35 -6.26 -12.50
C GLU A 20 -14.50 -4.82 -13.03
N GLY A 21 -13.45 -4.31 -13.70
CA GLY A 21 -13.45 -3.04 -14.39
C GLY A 21 -14.40 -3.06 -15.58
N LEU A 22 -15.47 -2.27 -15.52
CA LEU A 22 -16.45 -2.13 -16.61
C LEU A 22 -15.84 -1.34 -17.79
N ASP A 23 -16.05 -0.02 -17.81
CA ASP A 23 -15.57 0.92 -18.84
C ASP A 23 -14.38 1.76 -18.32
N ASP A 24 -13.70 1.28 -17.28
CA ASP A 24 -12.59 1.98 -16.63
C ASP A 24 -11.25 1.70 -17.32
N VAL A 25 -10.42 2.73 -17.43
CA VAL A 25 -9.07 2.66 -18.00
C VAL A 25 -8.09 2.49 -16.83
N PHE A 26 -7.47 1.32 -16.74
CA PHE A 26 -6.48 1.01 -15.71
C PHE A 26 -5.06 1.24 -16.22
N PHE A 27 -4.32 2.08 -15.50
CA PHE A 27 -2.88 2.28 -15.66
C PHE A 27 -2.16 1.51 -14.56
N LEU A 28 -1.57 0.37 -14.92
CA LEU A 28 -1.01 -0.58 -13.95
C LEU A 28 0.51 -0.41 -13.87
N HIS A 29 0.98 -0.04 -12.69
CA HIS A 29 2.39 0.24 -12.40
C HIS A 29 2.86 -0.52 -11.17
N LYS A 30 4.18 -0.63 -11.06
CA LYS A 30 4.83 -1.07 -9.83
C LYS A 30 4.79 0.06 -8.78
N GLU A 31 5.33 -0.23 -7.61
CA GLU A 31 5.58 0.77 -6.59
C GLU A 31 6.62 1.79 -7.07
N PHE A 32 6.51 3.01 -6.55
CA PHE A 32 7.39 4.14 -6.85
C PHE A 32 8.18 4.54 -5.62
N ASP A 33 9.40 5.03 -5.83
CA ASP A 33 10.23 5.61 -4.79
C ASP A 33 9.84 7.08 -4.55
N GLU A 34 10.12 7.61 -3.35
CA GLU A 34 9.78 8.98 -2.95
C GLU A 34 10.33 10.08 -3.90
N LYS A 35 11.40 9.77 -4.64
CA LYS A 35 12.08 10.70 -5.55
C LYS A 35 11.59 10.62 -7.00
N ASP A 36 10.68 9.69 -7.31
CA ASP A 36 10.20 9.51 -8.67
C ASP A 36 9.36 10.72 -9.12
N GLU A 37 9.47 11.05 -10.41
CA GLU A 37 8.68 12.11 -11.02
C GLU A 37 7.28 11.61 -11.38
N PRO A 38 6.24 12.46 -11.31
CA PRO A 38 4.87 12.11 -11.67
C PRO A 38 4.77 11.47 -13.06
N HIS A 39 4.24 10.26 -13.13
CA HIS A 39 3.97 9.58 -14.39
C HIS A 39 2.84 10.31 -15.15
N GLU A 40 2.92 10.39 -16.48
CA GLU A 40 1.90 11.08 -17.30
C GLU A 40 0.49 10.52 -17.05
N GLU A 41 0.37 9.19 -17.02
CA GLU A 41 -0.89 8.49 -16.73
C GLU A 41 -1.45 8.78 -15.32
N PHE A 42 -0.58 9.11 -14.35
CA PHE A 42 -1.05 9.58 -13.05
C PHE A 42 -1.70 10.95 -13.19
N LEU A 43 -1.08 11.90 -13.90
CA LEU A 43 -1.62 13.26 -14.11
C LEU A 43 -2.98 13.27 -14.84
N GLU A 44 -3.26 12.22 -15.62
CA GLU A 44 -4.54 12.03 -16.28
C GLU A 44 -5.59 11.27 -15.44
N SER A 45 -5.20 10.68 -14.32
CA SER A 45 -6.05 9.80 -13.52
C SER A 45 -6.98 10.57 -12.58
N ASN A 46 -8.19 10.02 -12.40
CA ASN A 46 -9.18 10.50 -11.43
C ASN A 46 -9.03 9.78 -10.08
N ILE A 47 -8.61 8.51 -10.12
CA ILE A 47 -8.43 7.66 -8.94
C ILE A 47 -7.03 7.07 -8.93
N CYS A 48 -6.43 7.00 -7.74
CA CYS A 48 -5.20 6.27 -7.48
C CYS A 48 -5.42 5.16 -6.44
N PHE A 49 -5.08 3.91 -6.78
CA PHE A 49 -4.92 2.81 -5.82
C PHE A 49 -3.44 2.53 -5.61
N GLY A 50 -2.94 2.76 -4.40
CA GLY A 50 -1.53 2.56 -4.07
C GLY A 50 -0.91 3.77 -3.39
N ASN A 51 0.38 3.65 -3.07
CA ASN A 51 1.15 4.70 -2.42
C ASN A 51 2.05 5.34 -3.47
N VAL A 52 1.71 6.56 -3.90
CA VAL A 52 2.57 7.39 -4.77
C VAL A 52 3.28 8.46 -3.92
N PRO A 53 4.41 9.03 -4.38
CA PRO A 53 5.08 10.10 -3.66
C PRO A 53 4.12 11.26 -3.32
N PRO A 54 4.14 11.82 -2.09
CA PRO A 54 3.23 12.89 -1.69
C PRO A 54 3.27 14.12 -2.61
N SER A 55 4.43 14.40 -3.21
CA SER A 55 4.66 15.50 -4.16
C SER A 55 3.81 15.39 -5.43
N TRP A 56 3.29 14.20 -5.75
CA TRP A 56 2.45 13.98 -6.93
C TRP A 56 1.02 14.52 -6.74
N LEU A 57 0.49 14.49 -5.52
CA LEU A 57 -0.91 14.86 -5.26
C LEU A 57 -1.25 16.30 -5.70
N PRO A 58 -0.44 17.33 -5.36
CA PRO A 58 -0.74 18.71 -5.74
C PRO A 58 -0.65 19.00 -7.24
N VAL A 59 0.04 18.16 -8.02
CA VAL A 59 0.29 18.40 -9.45
C VAL A 59 -0.70 17.68 -10.36
N ASN A 60 -1.52 16.77 -9.83
CA ASN A 60 -2.61 16.16 -10.59
C ASN A 60 -3.89 16.99 -10.44
N PRO A 61 -4.35 17.68 -11.51
CA PRO A 61 -5.53 18.54 -11.46
C PRO A 61 -6.85 17.75 -11.49
N ASN A 62 -6.81 16.45 -11.80
CA ASN A 62 -7.98 15.60 -11.98
C ASN A 62 -8.19 14.60 -10.84
N LEU A 63 -7.22 14.48 -9.91
CA LEU A 63 -7.31 13.49 -8.84
C LEU A 63 -8.50 13.83 -7.92
N GLU A 64 -9.39 12.88 -7.76
CA GLU A 64 -10.58 12.97 -6.92
C GLU A 64 -10.43 12.07 -5.68
N TRP A 65 -9.77 10.92 -5.84
CA TRP A 65 -9.63 9.95 -4.76
C TRP A 65 -8.32 9.19 -4.83
N ILE A 66 -7.66 9.03 -3.68
CA ILE A 66 -6.56 8.10 -3.48
C ILE A 66 -6.88 7.12 -2.35
N GLN A 67 -6.76 5.83 -2.66
CA GLN A 67 -6.83 4.73 -1.71
C GLN A 67 -5.43 4.17 -1.49
N LEU A 68 -4.87 4.44 -0.32
CA LEU A 68 -3.58 3.88 0.09
C LEU A 68 -3.71 2.37 0.32
N ILE A 69 -2.66 1.64 -0.02
CA ILE A 69 -2.53 0.19 0.21
C ILE A 69 -1.87 -0.11 1.56
N SER A 70 -1.86 0.87 2.46
CA SER A 70 -1.24 0.84 3.77
C SER A 70 -2.20 1.38 4.84
N VAL A 71 -1.82 1.24 6.11
CA VAL A 71 -2.53 1.88 7.25
C VAL A 71 -2.01 3.30 7.47
N GLY A 72 -0.69 3.48 7.38
CA GLY A 72 -0.04 4.76 7.66
C GLY A 72 -0.19 5.75 6.50
N PHE A 73 -0.44 7.00 6.83
CA PHE A 73 -0.49 8.12 5.89
C PHE A 73 0.49 9.24 6.29
N GLY A 74 1.48 8.91 7.13
CA GLY A 74 2.41 9.88 7.74
C GLY A 74 3.18 10.72 6.72
N GLU A 75 3.57 10.11 5.60
CA GLU A 75 4.29 10.77 4.50
C GLU A 75 3.48 11.91 3.86
N TYR A 76 2.15 11.85 3.93
CA TYR A 76 1.26 12.85 3.34
C TYR A 76 0.89 13.99 4.30
N LEU A 77 1.29 13.92 5.57
CA LEU A 77 0.86 14.90 6.60
C LEU A 77 1.32 16.33 6.32
N ASN A 78 2.45 16.50 5.64
CA ASN A 78 3.06 17.81 5.38
C ASN A 78 2.49 18.51 4.13
N LEU A 79 1.49 17.91 3.47
CA LEU A 79 0.81 18.55 2.35
C LEU A 79 -0.17 19.62 2.85
N ASP A 80 -0.45 20.61 1.98
CA ASP A 80 -1.47 21.62 2.23
C ASP A 80 -2.88 21.03 2.08
N TRP A 81 -3.34 20.35 3.13
CA TRP A 81 -4.65 19.70 3.16
C TRP A 81 -5.82 20.69 3.18
N GLU A 82 -5.62 21.95 3.60
CA GLU A 82 -6.67 22.97 3.51
C GLU A 82 -7.06 23.20 2.05
N LYS A 83 -6.06 23.23 1.15
CA LYS A 83 -6.29 23.32 -0.29
C LYS A 83 -6.69 21.98 -0.90
N LEU A 84 -5.96 20.90 -0.59
CA LEU A 84 -6.14 19.61 -1.27
C LEU A 84 -7.45 18.92 -0.91
N SER A 85 -7.95 19.06 0.30
CA SER A 85 -9.19 18.38 0.74
C SER A 85 -10.45 18.87 0.02
N LEU A 86 -10.39 20.03 -0.66
CA LEU A 86 -11.47 20.51 -1.52
C LEU A 86 -11.60 19.71 -2.81
N GLN A 87 -10.55 18.98 -3.20
CA GLN A 87 -10.45 18.26 -4.47
C GLN A 87 -10.26 16.75 -4.25
N ILE A 88 -9.37 16.36 -3.34
CA ILE A 88 -8.89 14.99 -3.18
C ILE A 88 -9.43 14.41 -1.88
N ARG A 89 -10.07 13.25 -1.98
CA ARG A 89 -10.30 12.35 -0.84
C ARG A 89 -9.13 11.40 -0.69
N MET A 90 -8.65 11.19 0.54
CA MET A 90 -7.67 10.16 0.85
C MET A 90 -8.26 9.14 1.82
N THR A 91 -8.10 7.86 1.51
CA THR A 91 -8.48 6.74 2.38
C THR A 91 -7.31 5.77 2.52
N ASN A 92 -7.35 4.94 3.56
CA ASN A 92 -6.32 3.97 3.87
C ASN A 92 -6.97 2.63 4.27
N LEU A 93 -6.16 1.67 4.68
CA LEU A 93 -6.61 0.35 5.15
C LEU A 93 -6.70 0.27 6.67
N ALA A 94 -7.18 1.34 7.33
CA ALA A 94 -7.36 1.34 8.78
C ALA A 94 -8.17 0.12 9.25
N GLY A 95 -7.64 -0.61 10.24
CA GLY A 95 -8.26 -1.82 10.79
C GLY A 95 -8.02 -3.11 10.00
N PHE A 96 -7.67 -3.05 8.71
CA PHE A 96 -7.49 -4.23 7.87
C PHE A 96 -6.42 -5.20 8.40
N PHE A 97 -5.31 -4.67 8.92
CA PHE A 97 -4.20 -5.47 9.44
C PHE A 97 -4.23 -5.65 10.96
N ALA A 98 -5.28 -5.22 11.67
CA ALA A 98 -5.30 -5.20 13.13
C ALA A 98 -5.08 -6.59 13.74
N GLU A 99 -5.83 -7.58 13.27
CA GLU A 99 -5.72 -8.97 13.74
C GLU A 99 -4.38 -9.63 13.37
N PRO A 100 -3.94 -9.67 12.09
CA PRO A 100 -2.67 -10.32 11.75
C PRO A 100 -1.46 -9.67 12.41
N VAL A 101 -1.48 -8.35 12.65
CA VAL A 101 -0.43 -7.67 13.42
C VAL A 101 -0.46 -8.11 14.89
N ALA A 102 -1.64 -8.15 15.53
CA ALA A 102 -1.76 -8.60 16.91
C ALA A 102 -1.30 -10.06 17.10
N GLN A 103 -1.68 -10.94 16.17
CA GLN A 103 -1.23 -12.33 16.15
C GLN A 103 0.29 -12.43 16.00
N SER A 104 0.89 -11.65 15.09
CA SER A 104 2.34 -11.65 14.87
C SER A 104 3.09 -11.12 16.10
N MET A 105 2.58 -10.09 16.75
CA MET A 105 3.14 -9.57 18.01
C MET A 105 3.11 -10.64 19.12
N LEU A 106 1.98 -11.30 19.32
CA LEU A 106 1.85 -12.35 20.32
C LEU A 106 2.77 -13.54 20.02
N ALA A 107 2.80 -13.99 18.76
CA ALA A 107 3.67 -15.07 18.32
C ALA A 107 5.16 -14.72 18.53
N GLY A 108 5.57 -13.50 18.19
CA GLY A 108 6.92 -13.00 18.41
C GLY A 108 7.29 -12.95 19.89
N LEU A 109 6.39 -12.46 20.75
CA LEU A 109 6.59 -12.45 22.20
C LEU A 109 6.80 -13.86 22.74
N LEU A 110 5.91 -14.80 22.38
CA LEU A 110 6.02 -16.19 22.80
C LEU A 110 7.30 -16.85 22.27
N ALA A 111 7.69 -16.55 21.03
CA ALA A 111 8.91 -17.10 20.43
C ALA A 111 10.15 -16.71 21.23
N ILE A 112 10.26 -15.43 21.62
CA ILE A 112 11.37 -14.94 22.46
C ILE A 112 11.32 -15.59 23.85
N TYR A 113 10.17 -15.54 24.52
CA TYR A 113 10.05 -16.07 25.90
C TYR A 113 10.28 -17.57 25.99
N ARG A 114 10.04 -18.31 24.91
CA ARG A 114 10.21 -19.76 24.85
C ARG A 114 11.49 -20.19 24.14
N GLY A 115 12.34 -19.24 23.75
CA GLY A 115 13.61 -19.49 23.05
C GLY A 115 13.43 -20.24 21.73
N ILE A 116 12.31 -20.03 21.03
CA ILE A 116 11.98 -20.75 19.80
C ILE A 116 13.02 -20.48 18.70
N ASP A 117 13.58 -19.27 18.66
CA ASP A 117 14.70 -18.90 17.80
C ASP A 117 15.91 -19.82 18.02
N GLN A 118 16.27 -20.10 19.27
CA GLN A 118 17.39 -20.98 19.61
C GLN A 118 17.06 -22.46 19.41
N LEU A 119 15.87 -22.89 19.83
CA LEU A 119 15.40 -24.27 19.71
C LEU A 119 15.31 -24.70 18.24
N THR A 120 14.97 -23.78 17.33
CA THR A 120 14.93 -24.05 15.89
C THR A 120 16.32 -24.43 15.37
N LEU A 121 17.37 -23.69 15.76
CA LEU A 121 18.77 -24.00 15.39
C LEU A 121 19.28 -25.31 16.02
N LEU A 122 18.90 -25.57 17.28
CA LEU A 122 19.26 -26.82 17.96
C LEU A 122 18.60 -28.03 17.29
N LYS A 123 17.33 -27.90 16.88
CA LYS A 123 16.62 -28.93 16.11
C LYS A 123 17.32 -29.22 14.78
N GLU A 124 17.70 -28.19 14.02
CA GLU A 124 18.44 -28.35 12.76
C GLU A 124 19.79 -29.06 12.96
N SER A 125 20.46 -28.79 14.09
CA SER A 125 21.71 -29.47 14.46
C SER A 125 21.52 -30.79 15.20
N VAL A 126 20.28 -31.28 15.34
CA VAL A 126 19.91 -32.53 16.02
C VAL A 126 20.45 -32.58 17.46
N LYS A 127 20.39 -31.45 18.17
CA LYS A 127 20.84 -31.32 19.57
C LYS A 127 19.64 -31.11 20.50
N TRP A 128 19.69 -31.77 21.66
CA TRP A 128 18.73 -31.61 22.75
C TRP A 128 19.50 -31.16 24.01
N VAL A 129 19.04 -30.07 24.64
CA VAL A 129 19.63 -29.46 25.85
C VAL A 129 18.68 -29.50 27.02
#